data_AF-A0A2W6BCS4-F1
#
_entry.id   AF-A0A2W6BCS4-F1
#
_cell.length_a   1.000
_cell.length_b   1.000
_cell.length_c   1.000
_cell.angle_alpha   90.00
_cell.angle_beta   90.00
_cell.angle_gamma   90.00
#
_symmetry.space_group_name_H-M   'P 1'
#
loop_
_entity.id
_entity.type
_entity.pdbx_description
1 polymer ?
#
loop_
_entity_poly.entity_id
_entity_poly.type
_entity_poly.pdbx_seq_one_letter_code
_entity_poly.pdbx_strand_id
1 'polypeptide(L)'
;MSAVEPTLTDIMDKVVVDDWGQVGAGPYGALRHHVDTGRLTRETLYAELAEIVAGDRPGRESDDETILLWHRGLSTSDIALGAAMLERATERGIGHRLRYA
;
A
#
# COMPACT_ATOMS: atom_id res chain seq x y z
N MET A 1 -17.38 -0.06 7.32
CA MET A 1 -17.52 1.42 7.39
C MET A 1 -16.23 2.01 6.82
N SER A 2 -16.33 2.95 5.88
CA SER A 2 -15.16 3.68 5.36
C SER A 2 -14.62 4.63 6.43
N ALA A 3 -13.31 4.83 6.46
CA ALA A 3 -12.68 5.82 7.35
C ALA A 3 -12.63 7.21 6.73
N VAL A 4 -12.99 7.33 5.44
CA VAL A 4 -12.91 8.56 4.65
C VAL A 4 -14.22 8.84 3.91
N GLU A 5 -14.38 10.09 3.48
CA GLU A 5 -15.55 10.54 2.73
C GLU A 5 -15.74 9.75 1.43
N PRO A 6 -16.98 9.38 1.05
CA PRO A 6 -17.26 8.66 -0.19
C PRO A 6 -16.70 9.38 -1.42
N THR A 7 -16.72 10.71 -1.44
CA THR A 7 -16.29 11.56 -2.57
C THR A 7 -14.78 11.76 -2.65
N LEU A 8 -13.98 11.18 -1.75
CA LEU A 8 -12.53 11.35 -1.77
C LEU A 8 -11.90 10.95 -3.11
N THR A 9 -12.32 9.83 -3.70
CA THR A 9 -11.77 9.35 -4.98
C THR A 9 -12.17 10.22 -6.17
N ASP A 10 -13.25 10.99 -6.06
CA ASP A 10 -13.81 11.78 -7.16
C ASP A 10 -12.94 13.01 -7.47
N ILE A 11 -12.07 13.40 -6.52
CA ILE A 11 -11.22 14.58 -6.59
C ILE A 11 -9.73 14.23 -6.70
N MET A 12 -9.39 12.96 -6.91
CA MET A 12 -8.00 12.51 -7.05
C MET A 12 -7.66 12.28 -8.52
N ASP A 13 -6.50 12.77 -8.96
CA ASP A 13 -5.99 12.53 -10.30
C ASP A 13 -5.50 11.08 -10.46
N LYS A 14 -4.91 10.52 -9.39
CA LYS A 14 -4.44 9.13 -9.35
C LYS A 14 -4.83 8.48 -8.03
N VAL A 15 -5.38 7.27 -8.10
CA VAL A 15 -5.60 6.38 -6.96
C VAL A 15 -4.66 5.19 -7.08
N VAL A 16 -3.76 5.05 -6.11
CA VAL A 16 -2.76 4.00 -6.01
C VAL A 16 -3.08 3.14 -4.80
N VAL A 17 -2.91 1.83 -4.92
CA VAL A 17 -3.02 0.88 -3.80
C VAL A 17 -1.73 0.10 -3.64
N ASP A 18 -1.59 -0.62 -2.53
CA ASP A 18 -0.48 -1.55 -2.34
C ASP A 18 -0.71 -2.87 -3.09
N ASP A 19 -1.87 -3.50 -2.93
CA ASP A 19 -2.24 -4.76 -3.57
C ASP A 19 -3.75 -4.83 -3.84
N TRP A 20 -4.15 -4.92 -5.11
CA TRP A 20 -5.55 -4.96 -5.51
C TRP A 20 -6.28 -6.22 -5.02
N GLY A 21 -5.58 -7.36 -4.97
CA GLY A 21 -6.14 -8.60 -4.45
C GLY A 21 -6.59 -8.46 -2.99
N GLN A 22 -5.87 -7.65 -2.21
CA GLN A 22 -6.23 -7.37 -0.83
C GLN A 22 -7.26 -6.25 -0.70
N VAL A 23 -7.36 -5.30 -1.63
CA VAL A 23 -8.38 -4.23 -1.61
C VAL A 23 -9.79 -4.78 -1.36
N GLY A 24 -10.16 -5.87 -2.02
CA GLY A 24 -11.47 -6.52 -1.87
C GLY A 24 -11.60 -7.48 -0.68
N ALA A 25 -10.51 -7.77 0.04
CA ALA A 25 -10.50 -8.78 1.09
C ALA A 25 -11.17 -8.27 2.38
N GLY A 26 -12.14 -9.05 2.88
CA GLY A 26 -12.83 -8.78 4.14
C GLY A 26 -13.70 -7.50 4.14
N PRO A 27 -14.49 -7.28 5.21
CA PRO A 27 -15.45 -6.17 5.28
C PRO A 27 -14.83 -4.85 5.75
N TYR A 28 -13.51 -4.79 5.94
CA TYR A 28 -12.79 -3.67 6.54
C TYR A 28 -11.79 -3.06 5.56
N GLY A 29 -11.54 -1.76 5.71
CA GLY A 29 -10.59 -1.01 4.88
C GLY A 29 -11.01 0.45 4.75
N ALA A 30 -10.04 1.37 4.68
CA ALA A 30 -10.32 2.80 4.62
C ALA A 30 -11.15 3.17 3.38
N LEU A 31 -10.93 2.50 2.24
CA LEU A 31 -11.69 2.66 1.00
C LEU A 31 -12.76 1.58 0.77
N ARG A 32 -13.16 0.83 1.81
CA ARG A 32 -14.08 -0.30 1.63
C ARG A 32 -15.40 0.12 0.98
N HIS A 33 -15.95 1.25 1.40
CA HIS A 33 -17.20 1.77 0.82
C HIS A 33 -17.05 2.11 -0.67
N HIS A 34 -15.89 2.64 -1.08
CA HIS A 34 -15.62 3.02 -2.47
C HIS A 34 -15.57 1.79 -3.37
N VAL A 35 -14.98 0.69 -2.89
CA VAL A 35 -15.00 -0.60 -3.57
C VAL A 35 -16.43 -1.16 -3.64
N ASP A 36 -17.14 -1.18 -2.51
CA ASP A 36 -18.50 -1.74 -2.43
C ASP A 36 -19.51 -1.00 -3.30
N THR A 37 -19.30 0.31 -3.52
CA THR A 37 -20.18 1.15 -4.34
C THR A 37 -19.72 1.27 -5.80
N GLY A 38 -18.62 0.62 -6.18
CA GLY A 38 -18.04 0.71 -7.52
C GLY A 38 -17.41 2.06 -7.86
N ARG A 39 -17.16 2.92 -6.86
CA ARG A 39 -16.41 4.17 -7.00
C ARG A 39 -14.91 3.93 -7.17
N LEU A 40 -14.41 2.81 -6.65
CA LEU A 40 -13.07 2.29 -6.93
C LEU A 40 -13.20 0.89 -7.53
N THR A 41 -12.68 0.73 -8.74
CA THR A 41 -12.70 -0.51 -9.55
C THR A 41 -11.30 -0.77 -10.11
N ARG A 42 -11.08 -1.93 -10.73
CA ARG A 42 -9.76 -2.22 -11.34
C ARG A 42 -9.46 -1.26 -12.50
N GLU A 43 -10.48 -0.77 -13.18
CA GLU A 43 -10.37 0.14 -14.32
C GLU A 43 -10.13 1.59 -13.89
N THR A 44 -10.63 1.99 -12.72
CA THR A 44 -10.45 3.33 -12.15
C THR A 44 -9.21 3.43 -11.25
N LEU A 45 -8.65 2.29 -10.82
CA LEU A 45 -7.35 2.23 -10.17
C LEU A 45 -6.24 2.63 -11.15
N TYR A 46 -5.38 3.55 -10.75
CA TYR A 46 -4.24 3.97 -11.57
C TYR A 46 -3.15 2.90 -11.63
N ALA A 47 -2.68 2.45 -10.46
CA ALA A 47 -1.62 1.46 -10.33
C ALA A 47 -1.60 0.82 -8.93
N GLU A 48 -0.95 -0.33 -8.84
CA GLU A 48 -0.35 -0.81 -7.60
C GLU A 48 1.01 -0.13 -7.39
N LEU A 49 1.38 0.10 -6.13
CA LEU A 49 2.62 0.81 -5.78
C LEU A 49 3.87 0.12 -6.36
N ALA A 50 3.85 -1.21 -6.45
CA ALA A 50 4.94 -1.98 -7.03
C ALA A 50 5.15 -1.70 -8.52
N GLU A 51 4.09 -1.45 -9.30
CA GLU A 51 4.20 -1.08 -10.71
C GLU A 51 4.92 0.27 -10.87
N ILE A 52 4.69 1.20 -9.93
CA ILE A 52 5.39 2.50 -9.91
C ILE A 52 6.85 2.32 -9.50
N VAL A 53 7.12 1.54 -8.44
CA VAL A 53 8.48 1.28 -7.95
C VAL A 53 9.32 0.55 -8.99
N ALA A 54 8.74 -0.37 -9.76
CA ALA A 54 9.41 -1.10 -10.83
C ALA A 54 9.65 -0.25 -12.09
N GLY A 55 8.99 0.91 -12.21
CA GLY A 55 9.04 1.76 -13.39
C GLY A 55 8.08 1.35 -14.52
N ASP A 56 7.17 0.41 -14.26
CA ASP A 56 6.15 -0.03 -15.22
C ASP A 56 5.03 1.01 -15.40
N ARG A 57 4.84 1.86 -14.38
CA ARG A 57 3.93 3.01 -14.40
C ARG A 57 4.64 4.27 -13.87
N PRO A 58 4.40 5.46 -14.45
CA PRO A 58 4.95 6.68 -13.89
C PRO A 58 4.33 6.97 -12.50
N GLY A 59 5.06 7.69 -11.66
CA GLY A 59 4.55 8.19 -10.39
C GLY A 59 3.80 9.50 -10.59
N ARG A 60 4.23 10.54 -9.87
CA ARG A 60 3.81 11.91 -10.12
C ARG A 60 4.42 12.42 -11.44
N GLU A 61 3.60 13.07 -12.26
CA GLU A 61 3.97 13.61 -13.58
C GLU A 61 3.83 15.15 -13.64
N SER A 62 3.07 15.76 -12.73
CA SER A 62 3.03 17.23 -12.57
C SER A 62 2.83 17.67 -11.11
N ASP A 63 3.10 18.94 -10.86
CA ASP A 63 2.91 19.56 -9.53
C ASP A 63 1.43 19.79 -9.19
N ASP A 64 0.55 19.82 -10.21
CA ASP A 64 -0.89 20.04 -10.05
C ASP A 64 -1.65 18.75 -9.64
N GLU A 65 -1.02 17.57 -9.75
CA GLU A 65 -1.67 16.30 -9.43
C GLU A 65 -1.92 16.10 -7.92
N THR A 66 -3.13 15.70 -7.60
CA THR A 66 -3.53 15.13 -6.31
C THR A 66 -3.54 13.61 -6.40
N ILE A 67 -2.74 12.95 -5.56
CA ILE A 67 -2.52 11.50 -5.64
C ILE A 67 -2.87 10.87 -4.29
N LEU A 68 -3.81 9.93 -4.31
CA LEU A 68 -4.16 9.13 -3.15
C LEU A 68 -3.41 7.80 -3.21
N LEU A 69 -2.55 7.55 -2.23
CA LEU A 69 -2.08 6.20 -1.92
C LEU A 69 -2.92 5.64 -0.77
N TRP A 70 -3.65 4.57 -1.03
CA TRP A 70 -4.24 3.77 0.04
C TRP A 70 -3.41 2.50 0.26
N HIS A 71 -2.72 2.48 1.39
CA HIS A 71 -1.94 1.33 1.84
C HIS A 71 -2.74 0.59 2.92
N ARG A 72 -3.12 -0.65 2.64
CA ARG A 72 -3.76 -1.55 3.61
C ARG A 72 -2.72 -2.12 4.58
N GLY A 73 -1.53 -2.41 4.08
CA GLY A 73 -0.44 -3.07 4.81
C GLY A 73 -0.18 -4.46 4.25
N LEU A 74 1.07 -4.73 3.87
CA LEU A 74 1.51 -6.01 3.35
C LEU A 74 2.57 -6.61 4.27
N SER A 75 2.33 -7.84 4.75
CA SER A 75 3.29 -8.55 5.61
C SER A 75 4.65 -8.77 4.95
N THR A 76 4.72 -8.74 3.61
CA THR A 76 5.97 -8.79 2.86
C THR A 76 6.89 -7.61 3.20
N SER A 77 6.33 -6.41 3.42
CA SER A 77 7.08 -5.23 3.85
C SER A 77 7.65 -5.40 5.26
N ASP A 78 6.89 -5.99 6.18
CA ASP A 78 7.35 -6.27 7.55
C ASP A 78 8.50 -7.27 7.57
N ILE A 79 8.39 -8.36 6.79
CA ILE A 79 9.43 -9.38 6.69
C ILE A 79 10.69 -8.82 6.04
N ALA A 80 10.56 -8.04 4.95
CA ALA A 80 11.69 -7.41 4.28
C ALA A 80 12.43 -6.45 5.21
N LEU A 81 11.69 -5.61 5.95
CA LEU A 81 12.26 -4.72 6.96
C LEU A 81 12.94 -5.52 8.08
N GLY A 82 12.29 -6.56 8.59
CA GLY A 82 12.84 -7.42 9.64
C GLY A 82 14.16 -8.07 9.24
N ALA A 83 14.25 -8.58 8.01
CA ALA A 83 15.47 -9.16 7.46
C ALA A 83 16.60 -8.11 7.37
N ALA A 84 16.30 -6.94 6.80
CA ALA A 84 17.28 -5.85 6.69
C ALA A 84 17.76 -5.33 8.06
N MET A 85 16.86 -5.28 9.05
CA MET A 85 17.22 -4.90 10.42
C MET A 85 18.08 -5.96 11.10
N LEU A 86 17.82 -7.24 10.87
CA LEU A 86 18.63 -8.33 11.42
C LEU A 86 20.06 -8.33 10.85
N GLU A 87 20.20 -8.09 9.54
CA GLU A 87 21.49 -7.94 8.86
C GLU A 87 22.27 -6.77 9.46
N ARG A 88 21.66 -5.59 9.53
CA ARG A 88 22.27 -4.39 10.11
C ARG A 88 22.64 -4.56 11.60
N ALA A 89 21.82 -5.27 12.38
CA ALA A 89 22.12 -5.55 13.78
C ALA A 89 23.33 -6.48 13.91
N THR A 90 23.45 -7.47 13.02
CA THR A 90 24.59 -8.39 12.97
C THR A 90 25.90 -7.65 12.67
N GLU A 91 25.91 -6.78 11.66
CA GLU A 91 27.08 -5.94 11.30
C GLU A 91 27.55 -5.05 12.45
N ARG A 92 26.62 -4.62 13.31
CA ARG A 92 26.88 -3.71 14.44
C ARG A 92 27.12 -4.43 15.75
N GLY A 93 27.07 -5.77 15.78
CA GLY A 93 27.18 -6.55 17.01
C GLY A 93 26.05 -6.28 18.02
N ILE A 94 24.86 -5.92 17.54
CA ILE A 94 23.68 -5.65 18.36
C ILE A 94 22.77 -6.88 18.40
N GLY A 95 22.31 -7.28 19.58
CA GLY A 95 21.31 -8.34 19.77
C GLY A 95 21.75 -9.44 20.73
N HIS A 96 20.90 -10.46 20.91
CA HIS A 96 21.16 -11.61 21.76
C HIS A 96 20.70 -12.90 21.07
N ARG A 97 21.55 -13.93 21.05
CA ARG A 97 21.20 -15.23 20.48
C ARG A 97 20.44 -16.05 21.50
N LEU A 98 19.17 -16.30 21.21
CA LEU A 98 18.32 -17.19 22.01
C LEU A 98 18.49 -18.64 21.54
N ARG A 99 18.29 -19.60 22.45
CA ARG A 99 18.19 -21.03 22.11
C ARG A 99 16.75 -21.32 21.71
N TYR A 100 16.56 -21.97 20.57
CA TYR A 100 15.26 -22.51 20.17
C TYR A 100 14.95 -23.74 21.05
N ALA A 101 13.70 -23.87 21.50
CA ALA A 101 13.22 -24.96 22.35
C ALA A 101 12.42 -25.97 21.53
#